data_AF-A0A957GHH4-F1
#
_entry.id   AF-A0A957GHH4-F1
#
_cell.length_a   1.000
_cell.length_b   1.000
_cell.length_c   1.000
_cell.angle_alpha   90.00
_cell.angle_beta   90.00
_cell.angle_gamma   90.00
#
_symmetry.space_group_name_H-M   'P 1'
#
loop_
_entity.id
_entity.type
_entity.pdbx_description
1 polymer ?
#
loop_
_entity_poly.entity_id
_entity_poly.type
_entity_poly.pdbx_seq_one_letter_code
_entity_poly.pdbx_strand_id
1 'polypeptide(L)'
;MEELETAVSRDLTTLQAMQNGDGGFPVWERSRESIPFYTIHVAHALAMAQQKGYAVPGEMQGSVQAYLRDIESHYPPEYSQEVRWGLSAYALYVRDLAGDKDSGKARRLLDDAGLERLSLESLAWLWQVLGDDPATADIRQFIANRAVETAGAANFTTSYGDDAYLMLHSDRRTDGIILSTLISQEPQSDLIPKVVNGLLANRVRGHWGNSQEDVFILLALDRYFNTFEAETPEFVARLWLGETFAGEQAFVGRSTERYQTDIPMSYLAEQGVGDVVIEKAGNGRLYYRLALNYAPADLTLDPLNRGFVVQRRYEAVDNPDDVVQDENGVW
;
A
#
# COMPACT_ATOMS: atom_id res chain seq x y z
N MET A 1 -5.47 -24.77 12.31
CA MET A 1 -5.04 -23.81 13.35
C MET A 1 -3.83 -24.35 14.09
N GLU A 2 -3.90 -25.56 14.64
CA GLU A 2 -2.78 -26.26 15.30
C GLU A 2 -1.51 -26.43 14.45
N GLU A 3 -1.64 -26.72 13.14
CA GLU A 3 -0.49 -26.84 12.23
C GLU A 3 0.26 -25.50 12.05
N LEU A 4 -0.46 -24.37 12.01
CA LEU A 4 0.13 -23.04 11.89
C LEU A 4 0.86 -22.64 13.17
N GLU A 5 0.26 -22.89 14.34
CA GLU A 5 0.89 -22.62 15.63
C GLU A 5 2.16 -23.46 15.83
N THR A 6 2.13 -24.71 15.38
CA THR A 6 3.29 -25.60 15.38
C THR A 6 4.39 -25.09 14.45
N ALA A 7 4.04 -24.62 13.25
CA ALA A 7 4.98 -24.04 12.32
C ALA A 7 5.67 -22.79 12.90
N VAL A 8 4.89 -21.85 13.47
CA VAL A 8 5.44 -20.65 14.11
C VAL A 8 6.41 -21.01 15.23
N SER A 9 6.04 -21.98 16.09
CA SER A 9 6.90 -22.41 17.21
C SER A 9 8.22 -23.04 16.74
N ARG A 10 8.16 -23.86 15.68
CA ARG A 10 9.35 -24.46 15.04
C ARG A 10 10.24 -23.38 14.43
N ASP A 11 9.65 -22.40 13.76
CA ASP A 11 10.39 -21.37 13.05
C ASP A 11 11.06 -20.40 14.06
N LEU A 12 10.39 -20.06 15.18
CA LEU A 12 11.01 -19.33 16.30
C LEU A 12 12.20 -20.08 16.90
N THR A 13 12.09 -21.41 17.07
CA THR A 13 13.21 -22.25 17.54
C THR A 13 14.37 -22.23 16.55
N THR A 14 14.08 -22.27 15.26
CA THR A 14 15.08 -22.21 14.19
C THR A 14 15.81 -20.87 14.18
N LEU A 15 15.06 -19.76 14.28
CA LEU A 15 15.63 -18.42 14.36
C LEU A 15 16.52 -18.28 15.60
N GLN A 16 16.07 -18.74 16.77
CA GLN A 16 16.88 -18.71 17.98
C GLN A 16 18.21 -19.47 17.82
N ALA A 17 18.18 -20.61 17.11
CA ALA A 17 19.38 -21.37 16.82
C ALA A 17 20.30 -20.69 15.78
N MET A 18 19.79 -19.79 14.95
CA MET A 18 20.54 -19.07 13.91
C MET A 18 21.14 -17.74 14.39
N GLN A 19 20.64 -17.14 15.47
CA GLN A 19 21.07 -15.81 15.92
C GLN A 19 22.56 -15.78 16.30
N ASN A 20 23.26 -14.78 15.81
CA ASN A 20 24.67 -14.55 16.09
C ASN A 20 24.88 -13.84 17.44
N GLY A 21 26.11 -13.85 17.94
CA GLY A 21 26.46 -13.23 19.23
C GLY A 21 26.38 -11.71 19.24
N ASP A 22 26.35 -11.07 18.07
CA ASP A 22 26.07 -9.63 17.89
C ASP A 22 24.57 -9.31 17.96
N GLY A 23 23.70 -10.33 18.07
CA GLY A 23 22.24 -10.19 18.04
C GLY A 23 21.63 -10.18 16.64
N GLY A 24 22.46 -10.18 15.60
CA GLY A 24 22.05 -10.17 14.21
C GLY A 24 21.76 -11.55 13.63
N PHE A 25 21.23 -11.57 12.40
CA PHE A 25 20.85 -12.78 11.69
C PHE A 25 21.58 -12.90 10.34
N PRO A 26 22.22 -14.06 10.08
CA PRO A 26 22.74 -14.40 8.77
C PRO A 26 21.62 -14.93 7.84
N VAL A 27 21.94 -15.13 6.56
CA VAL A 27 20.98 -15.65 5.58
C VAL A 27 20.66 -17.14 5.80
N TRP A 28 21.67 -17.96 6.07
CA TRP A 28 21.53 -19.42 6.00
C TRP A 28 21.97 -20.16 7.26
N GLU A 29 23.09 -19.76 7.86
CA GLU A 29 23.73 -20.53 8.92
C GLU A 29 24.36 -19.60 9.95
N ARG A 30 24.21 -19.93 11.23
CA ARG A 30 24.85 -19.22 12.35
C ARG A 30 26.36 -19.10 12.12
N SER A 31 26.97 -18.04 12.63
CA SER A 31 28.39 -17.69 12.51
C SER A 31 28.81 -17.18 11.13
N ARG A 32 27.91 -17.18 10.14
CA ARG A 32 28.04 -16.32 8.95
C ARG A 32 27.74 -14.88 9.32
N GLU A 33 28.15 -13.97 8.46
CA GLU A 33 27.92 -12.53 8.63
C GLU A 33 26.43 -12.22 8.81
N SER A 34 26.13 -11.42 9.83
CA SER A 34 24.79 -10.86 10.05
C SER A 34 24.50 -9.81 8.99
N ILE A 35 23.37 -9.92 8.31
CA ILE A 35 23.01 -9.00 7.24
C ILE A 35 21.93 -8.04 7.76
N PRO A 36 22.13 -6.71 7.66
CA PRO A 36 21.23 -5.72 8.26
C PRO A 36 19.76 -5.91 7.88
N PHE A 37 19.47 -6.09 6.57
CA PHE A 37 18.10 -6.28 6.10
C PHE A 37 17.42 -7.50 6.72
N TYR A 38 18.09 -8.66 6.71
CA TYR A 38 17.53 -9.90 7.28
C TYR A 38 17.36 -9.80 8.79
N THR A 39 18.29 -9.14 9.49
CA THR A 39 18.14 -8.87 10.92
C THR A 39 16.91 -8.01 11.22
N ILE A 40 16.69 -6.92 10.49
CA ILE A 40 15.50 -6.07 10.65
C ILE A 40 14.23 -6.85 10.30
N HIS A 41 14.26 -7.66 9.25
CA HIS A 41 13.11 -8.46 8.82
C HIS A 41 12.75 -9.55 9.84
N VAL A 42 13.74 -10.22 10.44
CA VAL A 42 13.51 -11.16 11.54
C VAL A 42 12.94 -10.43 12.75
N ALA A 43 13.51 -9.29 13.13
CA ALA A 43 12.99 -8.48 14.24
C ALA A 43 11.53 -8.05 14.01
N HIS A 44 11.16 -7.71 12.78
CA HIS A 44 9.77 -7.42 12.40
C HIS A 44 8.88 -8.65 12.63
N ALA A 45 9.28 -9.83 12.17
CA ALA A 45 8.54 -11.06 12.38
C ALA A 45 8.38 -11.40 13.88
N LEU A 46 9.42 -11.20 14.69
CA LEU A 46 9.35 -11.39 16.14
C LEU A 46 8.39 -10.42 16.82
N ALA A 47 8.40 -9.13 16.42
CA ALA A 47 7.45 -8.14 16.90
C ALA A 47 6.00 -8.53 16.55
N MET A 48 5.76 -8.97 15.31
CA MET A 48 4.43 -9.45 14.90
C MET A 48 4.00 -10.71 15.67
N ALA A 49 4.91 -11.67 15.87
CA ALA A 49 4.63 -12.88 16.63
C ALA A 49 4.23 -12.52 18.08
N GLN A 50 4.95 -11.60 18.71
CA GLN A 50 4.62 -11.13 20.06
C GLN A 50 3.25 -10.44 20.12
N GLN A 51 2.94 -9.56 19.16
CA GLN A 51 1.64 -8.89 19.08
C GLN A 51 0.46 -9.86 18.87
N LYS A 52 0.71 -11.00 18.20
CA LYS A 52 -0.28 -12.08 18.01
C LYS A 52 -0.31 -13.09 19.17
N GLY A 53 0.47 -12.86 20.23
CA GLY A 53 0.43 -13.65 21.47
C GLY A 53 1.34 -14.89 21.48
N TYR A 54 2.25 -15.04 20.51
CA TYR A 54 3.22 -16.13 20.52
C TYR A 54 4.35 -15.86 21.52
N ALA A 55 4.86 -16.93 22.15
CA ALA A 55 5.96 -16.86 23.10
C ALA A 55 7.30 -16.68 22.37
N VAL A 56 7.77 -15.44 22.26
CA VAL A 56 9.10 -15.12 21.72
C VAL A 56 10.15 -15.19 22.84
N PRO A 57 11.26 -15.95 22.68
CA PRO A 57 12.35 -15.97 23.63
C PRO A 57 12.92 -14.57 23.96
N GLY A 58 12.89 -14.19 25.24
CA GLY A 58 13.25 -12.84 25.67
C GLY A 58 14.71 -12.45 25.40
N GLU A 59 15.65 -13.39 25.50
CA GLU A 59 17.07 -13.17 25.17
C GLU A 59 17.28 -12.88 23.68
N MET A 60 16.59 -13.64 22.81
CA MET A 60 16.64 -13.43 21.36
C MET A 60 16.09 -12.06 20.99
N GLN A 61 14.94 -11.69 21.57
CA GLN A 61 14.30 -10.39 21.39
C GLN A 61 15.19 -9.24 21.89
N GLY A 62 15.76 -9.37 23.09
CA GLY A 62 16.64 -8.34 23.66
C GLY A 62 17.91 -8.12 22.83
N SER A 63 18.50 -9.20 22.32
CA SER A 63 19.72 -9.14 21.51
C SER A 63 19.47 -8.50 20.14
N VAL A 64 18.37 -8.86 19.46
CA VAL A 64 18.05 -8.23 18.17
C VAL A 64 17.64 -6.77 18.33
N GLN A 65 16.95 -6.42 19.43
CA GLN A 65 16.65 -5.01 19.73
C GLN A 65 17.92 -4.19 19.97
N ALA A 66 18.93 -4.75 20.64
CA ALA A 66 20.21 -4.09 20.81
C ALA A 66 20.90 -3.84 19.45
N TYR A 67 20.90 -4.84 18.56
CA TYR A 67 21.40 -4.69 17.18
C TYR A 67 20.66 -3.59 16.42
N LEU A 68 19.32 -3.51 16.54
CA LEU A 68 18.53 -2.46 15.84
C LEU A 68 18.78 -1.04 16.37
N ARG A 69 19.10 -0.88 17.66
CA ARG A 69 19.46 0.46 18.20
C ARG A 69 20.75 0.98 17.60
N ASP A 70 21.70 0.07 17.33
CA ASP A 70 23.01 0.34 16.76
C ASP A 70 23.11 -0.01 15.26
N ILE A 71 21.98 -0.05 14.56
CA ILE A 71 21.89 -0.58 13.18
C ILE A 71 22.89 0.07 12.22
N GLU A 72 23.22 1.35 12.39
CA GLU A 72 24.15 2.09 11.53
C GLU A 72 25.61 1.63 11.67
N SER A 73 25.99 0.99 12.78
CA SER A 73 27.33 0.42 12.97
C SER A 73 27.53 -0.89 12.19
N HIS A 74 26.43 -1.50 11.74
CA HIS A 74 26.41 -2.82 11.10
C HIS A 74 26.31 -2.76 9.57
N TYR A 75 26.30 -1.57 8.97
CA TYR A 75 26.19 -1.44 7.51
C TYR A 75 27.51 -1.78 6.80
N PRO A 76 27.49 -2.71 5.82
CA PRO A 76 28.65 -2.94 4.96
C PRO A 76 29.10 -1.64 4.27
N PRO A 77 30.42 -1.40 4.16
CA PRO A 77 30.96 -0.16 3.61
C PRO A 77 30.54 0.09 2.15
N GLU A 78 30.23 -0.96 1.39
CA GLU A 78 29.77 -0.91 0.01
C GLU A 78 28.30 -0.46 -0.14
N TYR A 79 27.50 -0.45 0.92
CA TYR A 79 26.11 -0.01 0.83
C TYR A 79 26.05 1.50 0.57
N SER A 80 25.30 1.89 -0.46
CA SER A 80 24.99 3.29 -0.75
C SER A 80 24.24 3.97 0.42
N GLN A 81 24.32 5.29 0.48
CA GLN A 81 23.71 6.07 1.56
C GLN A 81 22.18 5.92 1.56
N GLU A 82 21.58 5.81 0.38
CA GLU A 82 20.16 5.58 0.16
C GLU A 82 19.69 4.25 0.76
N VAL A 83 20.47 3.18 0.56
CA VAL A 83 20.21 1.87 1.18
C VAL A 83 20.31 1.96 2.70
N ARG A 84 21.34 2.63 3.21
CA ARG A 84 21.53 2.82 4.65
C ARG A 84 20.35 3.55 5.28
N TRP A 85 19.88 4.64 4.65
CA TRP A 85 18.70 5.37 5.13
C TRP A 85 17.43 4.51 5.11
N GLY A 86 17.21 3.71 4.06
CA GLY A 86 16.06 2.80 4.02
C GLY A 86 16.10 1.74 5.10
N LEU A 87 17.28 1.15 5.37
CA LEU A 87 17.48 0.22 6.46
C LEU A 87 17.26 0.89 7.83
N SER A 88 17.73 2.14 8.02
CA SER A 88 17.51 2.90 9.25
C SER A 88 16.02 3.20 9.47
N ALA A 89 15.30 3.62 8.42
CA ALA A 89 13.86 3.86 8.47
C ALA A 89 13.08 2.58 8.83
N TYR A 90 13.44 1.45 8.21
CA TYR A 90 12.81 0.16 8.52
C TYR A 90 13.09 -0.27 9.97
N ALA A 91 14.34 -0.15 10.42
CA ALA A 91 14.73 -0.48 11.79
C ALA A 91 13.98 0.37 12.81
N LEU A 92 13.82 1.67 12.56
CA LEU A 92 13.05 2.58 13.43
C LEU A 92 11.57 2.17 13.51
N TYR A 93 10.96 1.79 12.38
CA TYR A 93 9.60 1.28 12.37
C TYR A 93 9.45 -0.02 13.16
N VAL A 94 10.38 -0.97 12.99
CA VAL A 94 10.35 -2.24 13.73
C VAL A 94 10.59 -2.01 15.23
N ARG A 95 11.46 -1.07 15.60
CA ARG A 95 11.65 -0.65 16.99
C ARG A 95 10.36 -0.06 17.59
N ASP A 96 9.65 0.79 16.85
CA ASP A 96 8.35 1.34 17.27
C ASP A 96 7.30 0.23 17.49
N LEU A 97 7.19 -0.74 16.57
CA LEU A 97 6.32 -1.92 16.72
C LEU A 97 6.64 -2.76 17.98
N ALA A 98 7.91 -2.77 18.38
CA ALA A 98 8.40 -3.47 19.57
C ALA A 98 8.36 -2.61 20.85
N GLY A 99 7.81 -1.39 20.79
CA GLY A 99 7.67 -0.48 21.93
C GLY A 99 8.92 0.36 22.26
N ASP A 100 9.96 0.33 21.41
CA ASP A 100 11.21 1.11 21.54
C ASP A 100 11.23 2.31 20.57
N LYS A 101 10.19 3.15 20.65
CA LYS A 101 9.98 4.28 19.74
C LYS A 101 11.10 5.32 19.86
N ASP A 102 11.64 5.76 18.72
CA ASP A 102 12.69 6.78 18.63
C ASP A 102 12.37 7.83 17.55
N SER A 103 11.36 8.67 17.83
CA SER A 103 10.94 9.74 16.91
C SER A 103 12.03 10.78 16.67
N GLY A 104 12.93 11.00 17.65
CA GLY A 104 14.04 11.93 17.49
C GLY A 104 15.05 11.47 16.43
N LYS A 105 15.37 10.17 16.40
CA LYS A 105 16.22 9.60 15.34
C LYS A 105 15.50 9.55 13.99
N ALA A 106 14.19 9.24 13.98
CA ALA A 106 13.37 9.32 12.76
C ALA A 106 13.35 10.74 12.17
N ARG A 107 13.21 11.76 13.02
CA ARG A 107 13.21 13.16 12.59
C ARG A 107 14.56 13.56 11.99
N ARG A 108 15.66 13.23 12.65
CA ARG A 108 17.02 13.48 12.12
C ARG A 108 17.25 12.78 10.78
N LEU A 109 16.83 11.52 10.65
CA LEU A 109 16.95 10.78 9.39
C LEU A 109 16.21 11.50 8.25
N LEU A 110 14.99 11.96 8.51
CA LEU A 110 14.20 12.72 7.55
C LEU A 110 14.87 14.04 7.17
N ASP A 111 15.36 14.79 8.15
CA ASP A 111 16.03 16.08 7.94
C ASP A 111 17.37 15.91 7.17
N ASP A 112 18.12 14.84 7.45
CA ASP A 112 19.43 14.54 6.81
C ASP A 112 19.27 14.04 5.36
N ALA A 113 18.30 13.16 5.10
CA ALA A 113 18.11 12.54 3.80
C ALA A 113 17.28 13.42 2.84
N GLY A 114 16.29 14.12 3.38
CA GLY A 114 15.26 14.82 2.60
C GLY A 114 14.25 13.86 1.96
N LEU A 115 13.09 14.41 1.58
CA LEU A 115 11.97 13.63 1.03
C LEU A 115 12.31 12.96 -0.31
N GLU A 116 13.07 13.64 -1.16
CA GLU A 116 13.30 13.20 -2.55
C GLU A 116 14.25 12.00 -2.67
N ARG A 117 15.15 11.82 -1.69
CA ARG A 117 16.13 10.73 -1.70
C ARG A 117 15.66 9.49 -0.96
N LEU A 118 14.65 9.64 -0.09
CA LEU A 118 14.04 8.52 0.61
C LEU A 118 13.05 7.82 -0.32
N SER A 119 13.08 6.49 -0.32
CA SER A 119 12.06 5.69 -0.98
C SER A 119 10.70 5.87 -0.32
N LEU A 120 9.63 5.62 -1.06
CA LEU A 120 8.25 5.77 -0.56
C LEU A 120 7.97 4.90 0.67
N GLU A 121 8.50 3.68 0.71
CA GLU A 121 8.43 2.81 1.88
C GLU A 121 9.16 3.38 3.10
N SER A 122 10.33 4.01 2.90
CA SER A 122 11.11 4.63 3.97
C SER A 122 10.32 5.78 4.58
N LEU A 123 9.72 6.61 3.72
CA LEU A 123 8.83 7.69 4.13
C LEU A 123 7.59 7.17 4.86
N ALA A 124 6.97 6.10 4.37
CA ALA A 124 5.80 5.49 4.99
C ALA A 124 6.12 4.92 6.39
N TRP A 125 7.27 4.27 6.56
CA TRP A 125 7.75 3.84 7.88
C TRP A 125 8.06 5.00 8.82
N LEU A 126 8.78 6.01 8.33
CA LEU A 126 9.07 7.21 9.14
C LEU A 126 7.78 7.93 9.55
N TRP A 127 6.79 8.01 8.67
CA TRP A 127 5.49 8.59 8.99
C TRP A 127 4.85 7.85 10.18
N GLN A 128 4.83 6.53 10.18
CA GLN A 128 4.30 5.76 11.33
C GLN A 128 5.06 6.03 12.63
N VAL A 129 6.40 6.12 12.58
CA VAL A 129 7.24 6.41 13.77
C VAL A 129 7.07 7.86 14.24
N LEU A 130 6.89 8.81 13.34
CA LEU A 130 6.73 10.22 13.66
C LEU A 130 5.32 10.54 14.20
N GLY A 131 4.29 9.82 13.76
CA GLY A 131 2.91 10.02 14.21
C GLY A 131 2.43 11.45 13.93
N ASP A 132 2.02 12.16 14.99
CA ASP A 132 1.49 13.54 14.90
C ASP A 132 2.58 14.62 14.75
N ASP A 133 3.85 14.26 14.52
CA ASP A 133 4.92 15.24 14.28
C ASP A 133 4.58 16.10 13.04
N PRO A 134 4.72 17.44 13.10
CA PRO A 134 4.40 18.32 11.97
C PRO A 134 5.14 18.00 10.65
N ALA A 135 6.32 17.38 10.67
CA ALA A 135 7.01 16.97 9.43
C ALA A 135 6.24 15.94 8.61
N THR A 136 5.33 15.20 9.24
CA THR A 136 4.55 14.18 8.52
C THR A 136 3.59 14.79 7.51
N ALA A 137 3.26 16.08 7.63
CA ALA A 137 2.44 16.79 6.65
C ALA A 137 3.09 16.78 5.26
N ASP A 138 4.41 17.00 5.19
CA ASP A 138 5.14 16.99 3.92
C ASP A 138 5.30 15.56 3.39
N ILE A 139 5.53 14.57 4.28
CA ILE A 139 5.58 13.16 3.90
C ILE A 139 4.25 12.71 3.26
N ARG A 140 3.13 13.03 3.92
CA ARG A 140 1.79 12.73 3.42
C ARG A 140 1.57 13.33 2.03
N GLN A 141 1.85 14.61 1.87
CA GLN A 141 1.67 15.29 0.59
C GLN A 141 2.56 14.67 -0.49
N PHE A 142 3.80 14.31 -0.14
CA PHE A 142 4.74 13.69 -1.05
C PHE A 142 4.30 12.30 -1.53
N ILE A 143 3.76 11.47 -0.62
CA ILE A 143 3.19 10.16 -0.94
C ILE A 143 1.94 10.33 -1.80
N ALA A 144 1.01 11.19 -1.40
CA ALA A 144 -0.24 11.43 -2.14
C ALA A 144 0.03 11.89 -3.58
N ASN A 145 1.01 12.77 -3.80
CA ASN A 145 1.40 13.24 -5.13
C ASN A 145 1.99 12.15 -6.05
N ARG A 146 2.34 10.98 -5.50
CA ARG A 146 2.87 9.83 -6.24
C ARG A 146 1.86 8.70 -6.41
N ALA A 147 0.63 8.88 -5.91
CA ALA A 147 -0.45 7.95 -6.18
C ALA A 147 -0.83 8.02 -7.66
N VAL A 148 -0.81 6.88 -8.34
CA VAL A 148 -1.39 6.71 -9.68
C VAL A 148 -2.79 6.16 -9.48
N GLU A 149 -3.78 7.02 -9.69
CA GLU A 149 -5.18 6.69 -9.43
C GLU A 149 -5.97 6.46 -10.72
N THR A 150 -6.82 5.43 -10.66
CA THR A 150 -7.93 5.22 -11.59
C THR A 150 -9.26 5.40 -10.85
N ALA A 151 -10.37 5.29 -11.55
CA ALA A 151 -11.70 5.36 -10.92
C ALA A 151 -11.93 4.27 -9.84
N GLY A 152 -11.21 3.15 -9.87
CA GLY A 152 -11.45 2.01 -8.95
C GLY A 152 -10.24 1.51 -8.17
N ALA A 153 -9.03 1.92 -8.53
CA ALA A 153 -7.79 1.44 -7.92
C ALA A 153 -6.73 2.54 -7.86
N ALA A 154 -5.81 2.41 -6.91
CA ALA A 154 -4.64 3.26 -6.77
C ALA A 154 -3.42 2.36 -6.56
N ASN A 155 -2.27 2.78 -7.09
CA ASN A 155 -0.97 2.18 -6.81
C ASN A 155 0.11 3.26 -6.74
N PHE A 156 1.26 2.89 -6.21
CA PHE A 156 2.42 3.75 -6.12
C PHE A 156 3.54 3.14 -6.95
N THR A 157 3.97 3.84 -8.00
CA THR A 157 5.11 3.41 -8.79
C THR A 157 6.40 3.91 -8.14
N THR A 158 7.35 3.01 -7.95
CA THR A 158 8.67 3.34 -7.42
C THR A 158 9.74 3.18 -8.49
N SER A 159 10.77 4.02 -8.43
CA SER A 159 11.99 3.84 -9.20
C SER A 159 13.09 3.45 -8.23
N TYR A 160 13.72 2.32 -8.48
CA TYR A 160 14.84 1.85 -7.68
C TYR A 160 16.12 1.81 -8.53
N GLY A 161 17.25 2.17 -7.91
CA GLY A 161 18.58 2.06 -8.53
C GLY A 161 19.13 0.63 -8.47
N ASP A 162 20.35 0.43 -8.95
CA ASP A 162 20.99 -0.90 -9.08
C ASP A 162 21.11 -1.66 -7.74
N ASP A 163 21.13 -0.95 -6.61
CA ASP A 163 21.24 -1.52 -5.26
C ASP A 163 19.89 -2.01 -4.67
N ALA A 164 18.79 -1.93 -5.42
CA ALA A 164 17.44 -2.22 -4.92
C ALA A 164 17.28 -3.61 -4.30
N TYR A 165 18.08 -4.58 -4.78
CA TYR A 165 18.05 -5.95 -4.32
C TYR A 165 18.50 -6.11 -2.86
N LEU A 166 19.26 -5.15 -2.30
CA LEU A 166 19.72 -5.19 -0.90
C LEU A 166 18.57 -4.99 0.10
N MET A 167 17.47 -4.36 -0.33
CA MET A 167 16.26 -4.16 0.47
C MET A 167 15.06 -4.97 -0.06
N LEU A 168 15.29 -5.83 -1.06
CA LEU A 168 14.27 -6.65 -1.72
C LEU A 168 13.02 -5.85 -2.12
N HIS A 169 13.25 -4.69 -2.71
CA HIS A 169 12.22 -3.74 -3.13
C HIS A 169 11.28 -4.27 -4.22
N SER A 170 10.02 -3.85 -4.15
CA SER A 170 9.08 -3.94 -5.28
C SER A 170 7.90 -2.99 -5.10
N ASP A 171 7.27 -2.60 -6.22
CA ASP A 171 6.12 -1.66 -6.20
C ASP A 171 4.98 -2.17 -5.32
N ARG A 172 4.61 -3.46 -5.41
CA ARG A 172 3.47 -3.99 -4.63
C ARG A 172 3.79 -4.12 -3.15
N ARG A 173 5.06 -4.32 -2.78
CA ARG A 173 5.49 -4.24 -1.38
C ARG A 173 5.33 -2.81 -0.85
N THR A 174 5.70 -1.81 -1.65
CA THR A 174 5.47 -0.40 -1.33
C THR A 174 3.97 -0.09 -1.15
N ASP A 175 3.10 -0.58 -2.03
CA ASP A 175 1.64 -0.44 -1.89
C ASP A 175 1.13 -1.00 -0.55
N GLY A 176 1.60 -2.19 -0.15
CA GLY A 176 1.25 -2.79 1.14
C GLY A 176 1.71 -1.96 2.36
N ILE A 177 2.95 -1.45 2.32
CA ILE A 177 3.50 -0.61 3.40
C ILE A 177 2.76 0.72 3.51
N ILE A 178 2.48 1.37 2.37
CA ILE A 178 1.71 2.61 2.34
C ILE A 178 0.28 2.36 2.81
N LEU A 179 -0.37 1.27 2.39
CA LEU A 179 -1.70 0.91 2.87
C LEU A 179 -1.71 0.78 4.40
N SER A 180 -0.78 0.04 4.99
CA SER A 180 -0.68 -0.09 6.45
C SER A 180 -0.50 1.29 7.13
N THR A 181 0.29 2.17 6.52
CA THR A 181 0.52 3.54 7.00
C THR A 181 -0.75 4.37 6.94
N LEU A 182 -1.45 4.40 5.81
CA LEU A 182 -2.71 5.12 5.63
C LEU A 182 -3.77 4.65 6.62
N ILE A 183 -3.91 3.34 6.83
CA ILE A 183 -4.86 2.79 7.81
C ILE A 183 -4.54 3.31 9.22
N SER A 184 -3.26 3.46 9.56
CA SER A 184 -2.81 3.88 10.89
C SER A 184 -2.88 5.38 11.14
N GLN A 185 -2.49 6.19 10.15
CA GLN A 185 -2.31 7.63 10.29
C GLN A 185 -3.51 8.42 9.73
N GLU A 186 -4.15 7.91 8.68
CA GLU A 186 -5.25 8.57 7.97
C GLU A 186 -6.39 7.59 7.64
N PRO A 187 -7.06 7.01 8.65
CA PRO A 187 -8.09 5.97 8.43
C PRO A 187 -9.30 6.43 7.62
N GLN A 188 -9.46 7.75 7.40
CA GLN A 188 -10.51 8.35 6.58
C GLN A 188 -10.05 8.63 5.12
N SER A 189 -8.83 8.24 4.73
CA SER A 189 -8.31 8.48 3.40
C SER A 189 -9.06 7.66 2.34
N ASP A 190 -9.55 8.35 1.30
CA ASP A 190 -10.21 7.74 0.15
C ASP A 190 -9.27 6.86 -0.71
N LEU A 191 -7.96 6.97 -0.49
CA LEU A 191 -6.97 6.11 -1.15
C LEU A 191 -7.01 4.67 -0.61
N ILE A 192 -7.36 4.47 0.66
CA ILE A 192 -7.35 3.14 1.31
C ILE A 192 -8.13 2.09 0.49
N PRO A 193 -9.43 2.28 0.18
CA PRO A 193 -10.19 1.29 -0.59
C PRO A 193 -9.64 1.11 -2.02
N LYS A 194 -9.07 2.15 -2.63
CA LYS A 194 -8.48 2.08 -3.97
C LYS A 194 -7.18 1.27 -3.98
N VAL A 195 -6.31 1.44 -2.98
CA VAL A 195 -5.08 0.64 -2.84
C VAL A 195 -5.42 -0.82 -2.57
N VAL A 196 -6.40 -1.10 -1.69
CA VAL A 196 -6.90 -2.46 -1.46
C VAL A 196 -7.42 -3.11 -2.75
N ASN A 197 -8.23 -2.38 -3.53
CA ASN A 197 -8.71 -2.87 -4.83
C ASN A 197 -7.55 -3.17 -5.79
N GLY A 198 -6.54 -2.29 -5.87
CA GLY A 198 -5.35 -2.48 -6.69
C GLY A 198 -4.57 -3.74 -6.30
N LEU A 199 -4.33 -3.93 -5.00
CA LEU A 199 -3.67 -5.12 -4.47
C LEU A 199 -4.47 -6.39 -4.77
N LEU A 200 -5.77 -6.42 -4.47
CA LEU A 200 -6.61 -7.59 -4.72
C LEU A 200 -6.72 -7.95 -6.21
N ALA A 201 -6.76 -6.96 -7.11
CA ALA A 201 -6.80 -7.16 -8.55
C ALA A 201 -5.50 -7.77 -9.10
N ASN A 202 -4.36 -7.50 -8.46
CA ASN A 202 -3.05 -8.04 -8.84
C ASN A 202 -2.76 -9.43 -8.25
N ARG A 203 -3.67 -9.99 -7.44
CA ARG A 203 -3.50 -11.31 -6.83
C ARG A 203 -3.69 -12.42 -7.87
N VAL A 204 -2.68 -13.28 -8.03
CA VAL A 204 -2.73 -14.43 -8.94
C VAL A 204 -2.64 -15.71 -8.12
N ARG A 205 -3.64 -16.59 -8.23
CA ARG A 205 -3.70 -17.88 -7.48
C ARG A 205 -3.48 -17.74 -5.96
N GLY A 206 -3.93 -16.63 -5.39
CA GLY A 206 -3.87 -16.38 -3.94
C GLY A 206 -2.58 -15.73 -3.43
N HIS A 207 -1.64 -15.35 -4.30
CA HIS A 207 -0.38 -14.73 -3.92
C HIS A 207 0.00 -13.55 -4.85
N TRP A 208 1.03 -12.80 -4.46
CA TRP A 208 1.58 -11.64 -5.15
C TRP A 208 3.06 -11.88 -5.41
N GLY A 209 3.42 -12.38 -6.60
CA GLY A 209 4.78 -12.36 -7.13
C GLY A 209 5.86 -13.15 -6.36
N ASN A 210 6.20 -12.73 -5.14
CA ASN A 210 7.27 -13.23 -4.28
C ASN A 210 6.89 -13.08 -2.78
N SER A 211 7.70 -13.67 -1.90
CA SER A 211 7.45 -13.68 -0.46
C SER A 211 7.48 -12.30 0.20
N GLN A 212 8.25 -11.34 -0.32
CA GLN A 212 8.30 -9.98 0.23
C GLN A 212 7.01 -9.21 -0.06
N GLU A 213 6.48 -9.32 -1.27
CA GLU A 213 5.15 -8.79 -1.60
C GLU A 213 4.07 -9.44 -0.73
N ASP A 214 4.05 -10.78 -0.66
CA ASP A 214 3.06 -11.53 0.11
C ASP A 214 3.02 -11.10 1.58
N VAL A 215 4.17 -11.01 2.27
CA VAL A 215 4.23 -10.66 3.70
C VAL A 215 3.63 -9.27 3.96
N PHE A 216 4.09 -8.24 3.26
CA PHE A 216 3.66 -6.87 3.56
C PHE A 216 2.20 -6.61 3.13
N ILE A 217 1.76 -7.24 2.03
CA ILE A 217 0.37 -7.14 1.58
C ILE A 217 -0.57 -7.86 2.54
N LEU A 218 -0.23 -9.08 2.99
CA LEU A 218 -1.05 -9.82 3.96
C LEU A 218 -1.15 -9.09 5.30
N LEU A 219 -0.06 -8.52 5.80
CA LEU A 219 -0.08 -7.69 7.01
C LEU A 219 -0.99 -6.47 6.86
N ALA A 220 -0.91 -5.78 5.71
CA ALA A 220 -1.76 -4.62 5.44
C ALA A 220 -3.23 -4.99 5.30
N LEU A 221 -3.54 -6.11 4.63
CA LEU A 221 -4.92 -6.60 4.47
C LEU A 221 -5.51 -7.17 5.77
N ASP A 222 -4.70 -7.80 6.63
CA ASP A 222 -5.13 -8.17 8.00
C ASP A 222 -5.48 -6.91 8.79
N ARG A 223 -4.63 -5.88 8.74
CA ARG A 223 -4.91 -4.59 9.39
C ARG A 223 -6.19 -3.95 8.84
N TYR A 224 -6.37 -3.96 7.52
CA TYR A 224 -7.58 -3.47 6.87
C TYR A 224 -8.82 -4.20 7.36
N PHE A 225 -8.77 -5.54 7.39
CA PHE A 225 -9.88 -6.36 7.84
C PHE A 225 -10.26 -6.04 9.28
N ASN A 226 -9.29 -6.00 10.20
CA ASN A 226 -9.54 -5.70 11.60
C ASN A 226 -10.01 -4.26 11.84
N THR A 227 -9.69 -3.31 10.94
CA THR A 227 -10.07 -1.90 11.08
C THR A 227 -11.44 -1.60 10.48
N PHE A 228 -11.76 -2.18 9.31
CA PHE A 228 -12.93 -1.79 8.51
C PHE A 228 -13.94 -2.93 8.26
N GLU A 229 -13.55 -4.19 8.44
CA GLU A 229 -14.36 -5.39 8.13
C GLU A 229 -14.59 -6.30 9.36
N ALA A 230 -14.29 -5.79 10.55
CA ALA A 230 -14.43 -6.55 11.80
C ALA A 230 -15.90 -6.95 12.05
N GLU A 231 -16.83 -6.05 11.71
CA GLU A 231 -18.26 -6.31 11.78
C GLU A 231 -18.70 -7.25 10.65
N THR A 232 -19.45 -8.29 10.99
CA THR A 232 -20.12 -9.12 9.99
C THR A 232 -21.24 -8.30 9.34
N PRO A 233 -21.30 -8.19 8.00
CA PRO A 233 -22.35 -7.42 7.34
C PRO A 233 -23.76 -7.92 7.69
N GLU A 234 -24.61 -6.98 8.10
CA GLU A 234 -26.05 -7.18 8.29
C GLU A 234 -26.74 -5.85 8.05
N PHE A 235 -26.91 -5.51 6.77
CA PHE A 235 -27.47 -4.22 6.36
C PHE A 235 -28.27 -4.31 5.06
N VAL A 236 -29.12 -3.31 4.83
CA VAL A 236 -29.81 -3.10 3.56
C VAL A 236 -29.29 -1.80 2.94
N ALA A 237 -28.84 -1.89 1.68
CA ALA A 237 -28.53 -0.72 0.86
C ALA A 237 -29.73 -0.39 -0.03
N ARG A 238 -30.09 0.88 -0.12
CA ARG A 238 -31.20 1.37 -0.93
C ARG A 238 -30.74 2.52 -1.81
N LEU A 239 -31.26 2.58 -3.03
CA LEU A 239 -30.91 3.56 -4.05
C LEU A 239 -32.16 4.31 -4.50
N TRP A 240 -32.05 5.63 -4.57
CA TRP A 240 -33.06 6.51 -5.17
C TRP A 240 -32.42 7.45 -6.19
N LEU A 241 -33.21 7.77 -7.21
CA LEU A 241 -32.95 8.84 -8.17
C LEU A 241 -34.00 9.94 -7.96
N GLY A 242 -33.62 11.04 -7.32
CA GLY A 242 -34.57 12.01 -6.79
C GLY A 242 -35.54 11.32 -5.81
N GLU A 243 -36.83 11.42 -6.09
CA GLU A 243 -37.89 10.76 -5.30
C GLU A 243 -38.17 9.31 -5.76
N THR A 244 -37.58 8.87 -6.87
CA THR A 244 -37.86 7.56 -7.45
C THR A 244 -36.97 6.48 -6.83
N PHE A 245 -37.57 5.47 -6.22
CA PHE A 245 -36.88 4.28 -5.75
C PHE A 245 -36.33 3.47 -6.92
N ALA A 246 -35.00 3.26 -6.93
CA ALA A 246 -34.28 2.57 -8.00
C ALA A 246 -33.85 1.15 -7.62
N GLY A 247 -33.88 0.80 -6.33
CA GLY A 247 -33.66 -0.58 -5.89
C GLY A 247 -33.20 -0.69 -4.43
N GLU A 248 -33.23 -1.91 -3.91
CA GLU A 248 -32.61 -2.25 -2.64
C GLU A 248 -31.90 -3.60 -2.71
N GLN A 249 -30.91 -3.77 -1.84
CA GLN A 249 -30.18 -5.01 -1.70
C GLN A 249 -29.85 -5.26 -0.22
N ALA A 250 -30.22 -6.44 0.27
CA ALA A 250 -29.81 -6.92 1.58
C ALA A 250 -28.44 -7.61 1.51
N PHE A 251 -27.59 -7.34 2.50
CA PHE A 251 -26.29 -7.94 2.71
C PHE A 251 -26.28 -8.62 4.08
N VAL A 252 -26.11 -9.94 4.09
CA VAL A 252 -26.09 -10.75 5.31
C VAL A 252 -24.89 -11.71 5.24
N GLY A 253 -24.02 -11.62 6.24
CA GLY A 253 -22.78 -12.39 6.28
C GLY A 253 -21.70 -11.84 5.34
N ARG A 254 -20.57 -12.56 5.27
CA ARG A 254 -19.43 -12.20 4.41
C ARG A 254 -19.59 -12.87 3.06
N SER A 255 -19.66 -12.09 2.00
CA SER A 255 -19.75 -12.56 0.61
C SER A 255 -18.89 -11.70 -0.30
N THR A 256 -18.40 -12.29 -1.40
CA THR A 256 -17.71 -11.56 -2.48
C THR A 256 -18.64 -11.22 -3.64
N GLU A 257 -19.93 -11.56 -3.53
CA GLU A 257 -20.94 -11.24 -4.52
C GLU A 257 -21.10 -9.72 -4.68
N ARG A 258 -21.36 -9.32 -5.93
CA ARG A 258 -21.59 -7.92 -6.30
C ARG A 258 -22.96 -7.82 -6.92
N TYR A 259 -23.67 -6.76 -6.56
CA TYR A 259 -24.98 -6.46 -7.09
C TYR A 259 -24.87 -5.23 -7.99
N GLN A 260 -25.50 -5.29 -9.16
CA GLN A 260 -25.48 -4.24 -10.16
C GLN A 260 -26.91 -3.90 -10.56
N THR A 261 -27.18 -2.61 -10.62
CA THR A 261 -28.44 -2.05 -11.13
C THR A 261 -28.09 -1.15 -12.29
N ASP A 262 -28.60 -1.49 -13.48
CA ASP A 262 -28.42 -0.68 -14.69
C ASP A 262 -29.65 0.19 -14.90
N ILE A 263 -29.42 1.49 -15.06
CA ILE A 263 -30.48 2.49 -15.27
C ILE A 263 -30.34 3.04 -16.70
N PRO A 264 -31.35 2.86 -17.57
CA PRO A 264 -31.27 3.36 -18.94
C PRO A 264 -31.10 4.89 -18.97
N MET A 265 -30.20 5.37 -19.84
CA MET A 265 -29.98 6.81 -20.01
C MET A 265 -31.22 7.55 -20.51
N SER A 266 -32.11 6.89 -21.27
CA SER A 266 -33.38 7.48 -21.68
C SER A 266 -34.28 7.79 -20.48
N TYR A 267 -34.35 6.87 -19.52
CA TYR A 267 -35.09 7.07 -18.28
C TYR A 267 -34.48 8.19 -17.45
N LEU A 268 -33.14 8.20 -17.30
CA LEU A 268 -32.46 9.27 -16.56
C LEU A 268 -32.66 10.65 -17.22
N ALA A 269 -32.61 10.72 -18.54
CA ALA A 269 -32.84 11.95 -19.29
C ALA A 269 -34.27 12.49 -19.14
N GLU A 270 -35.28 11.61 -19.05
CA GLU A 270 -36.67 11.98 -18.80
C GLU A 270 -36.89 12.52 -17.38
N GLN A 271 -36.20 11.95 -16.37
CA GLN A 271 -36.26 12.45 -14.99
C GLN A 271 -35.56 13.80 -14.81
N GLY A 272 -34.63 14.15 -15.71
CA GLY A 272 -33.85 15.38 -15.63
C GLY A 272 -32.74 15.31 -14.59
N VAL A 273 -32.25 16.47 -14.14
CA VAL A 273 -31.20 16.55 -13.12
C VAL A 273 -31.82 16.27 -11.75
N GLY A 274 -31.25 15.32 -11.02
CA GLY A 274 -31.67 14.97 -9.67
C GLY A 274 -30.56 14.32 -8.86
N ASP A 275 -30.78 14.21 -7.56
CA ASP A 275 -29.84 13.62 -6.63
C ASP A 275 -29.82 12.08 -6.76
N VAL A 276 -28.64 11.48 -6.62
CA VAL A 276 -28.50 10.04 -6.42
C VAL A 276 -28.31 9.80 -4.93
N VAL A 277 -29.31 9.20 -4.28
CA VAL A 277 -29.28 8.95 -2.84
C VAL A 277 -29.03 7.47 -2.61
N ILE A 278 -27.98 7.15 -1.85
CA ILE A 278 -27.70 5.80 -1.35
C ILE A 278 -27.83 5.81 0.16
N GLU A 279 -28.77 5.02 0.68
CA GLU A 279 -28.93 4.81 2.12
C GLU A 279 -28.43 3.42 2.50
N LYS A 280 -27.68 3.33 3.60
CA LYS A 280 -27.29 2.08 4.24
C LYS A 280 -27.92 2.01 5.63
N ALA A 281 -28.78 1.02 5.85
CA ALA A 281 -29.41 0.76 7.15
C ALA A 281 -28.93 -0.59 7.70
N GLY A 282 -28.22 -0.59 8.84
CA GLY A 282 -27.68 -1.79 9.50
C GLY A 282 -26.15 -1.74 9.68
N ASN A 283 -25.56 -2.86 10.13
CA ASN A 283 -24.15 -2.97 10.54
C ASN A 283 -23.24 -3.40 9.40
N GLY A 284 -21.96 -2.99 9.44
CA GLY A 284 -20.99 -3.26 8.37
C GLY A 284 -20.87 -2.13 7.34
N ARG A 285 -19.89 -2.28 6.43
CA ARG A 285 -19.49 -1.26 5.47
C ARG A 285 -20.06 -1.54 4.07
N LEU A 286 -20.65 -0.51 3.45
CA LEU A 286 -21.11 -0.56 2.07
C LEU A 286 -20.01 -0.05 1.13
N TYR A 287 -19.57 -0.91 0.21
CA TYR A 287 -18.76 -0.52 -0.93
C TYR A 287 -19.66 -0.41 -2.15
N TYR A 288 -19.59 0.73 -2.84
CA TYR A 288 -20.38 0.97 -4.04
C TYR A 288 -19.55 1.71 -5.08
N ARG A 289 -19.97 1.59 -6.34
CA ARG A 289 -19.43 2.37 -7.45
C ARG A 289 -20.60 2.90 -8.26
N LEU A 290 -20.63 4.21 -8.45
CA LEU A 290 -21.49 4.86 -9.41
C LEU A 290 -20.71 5.05 -10.72
N ALA A 291 -21.31 4.65 -11.83
CA ALA A 291 -20.72 4.80 -13.15
C ALA A 291 -21.78 5.34 -14.11
N LEU A 292 -21.38 6.36 -14.90
CA LEU A 292 -22.21 6.97 -15.92
C LEU A 292 -21.48 6.85 -17.27
N ASN A 293 -22.13 6.20 -18.23
CA ASN A 293 -21.62 6.11 -19.60
C ASN A 293 -22.40 7.11 -20.46
N TYR A 294 -21.71 8.13 -20.98
CA TYR A 294 -22.31 9.16 -21.81
C TYR A 294 -21.35 9.59 -22.92
N ALA A 295 -21.91 10.17 -23.98
CA ALA A 295 -21.16 10.91 -24.97
C ALA A 295 -21.37 12.41 -24.73
N PRO A 296 -20.31 13.23 -24.74
CA PRO A 296 -20.45 14.68 -24.77
C PRO A 296 -21.29 15.12 -25.98
N ALA A 297 -22.09 16.18 -25.82
CA ALA A 297 -22.86 16.74 -26.92
C ALA A 297 -21.95 17.36 -28.00
N ASP A 298 -20.78 17.87 -27.58
CA ASP A 298 -19.72 18.35 -28.45
C ASP A 298 -18.58 17.32 -28.49
N LEU A 299 -18.22 16.86 -29.69
CA LEU A 299 -17.14 15.92 -29.91
C LEU A 299 -15.78 16.61 -30.10
N THR A 300 -15.77 17.94 -30.19
CA THR A 300 -14.56 18.77 -30.16
C THR A 300 -14.17 19.00 -28.71
N LEU A 301 -13.34 18.09 -28.19
CA LEU A 301 -12.83 18.14 -26.83
C LEU A 301 -11.37 18.60 -26.83
N ASP A 302 -11.00 19.38 -25.81
CA ASP A 302 -9.60 19.68 -25.57
C ASP A 302 -8.79 18.41 -25.32
N PRO A 303 -7.52 18.33 -25.77
CA PRO A 303 -6.65 17.23 -25.45
C PRO A 303 -6.54 17.02 -23.93
N LEU A 304 -6.75 15.78 -23.49
CA LEU A 304 -6.73 15.42 -22.08
C LEU A 304 -5.62 14.40 -21.78
N ASN A 305 -4.78 14.69 -20.79
CA ASN A 305 -3.84 13.72 -20.21
C ASN A 305 -4.27 13.38 -18.77
N ARG A 306 -4.46 12.08 -18.51
CA ARG A 306 -4.77 11.50 -17.20
C ARG A 306 -3.98 10.20 -16.97
N GLY A 307 -2.67 10.22 -17.26
CA GLY A 307 -1.75 9.10 -17.00
C GLY A 307 -1.42 8.23 -18.22
N PHE A 308 -2.15 8.40 -19.31
CA PHE A 308 -1.80 7.87 -20.63
C PHE A 308 -2.10 8.94 -21.69
N VAL A 309 -1.35 8.90 -22.79
CA VAL A 309 -1.52 9.81 -23.93
C VAL A 309 -1.71 8.98 -25.17
N VAL A 310 -2.73 9.31 -25.96
CA VAL A 310 -2.94 8.74 -27.30
C VAL A 310 -2.74 9.87 -28.30
N GLN A 311 -1.83 9.67 -29.25
CA GLN A 311 -1.60 10.61 -30.33
C GLN A 311 -1.94 9.94 -31.66
N ARG A 312 -2.58 10.70 -32.55
CA ARG A 312 -2.87 10.27 -33.92
C ARG A 312 -2.02 11.10 -34.87
N ARG A 313 -1.29 10.43 -35.75
CA ARG A 313 -0.54 11.03 -36.85
C ARG A 313 -1.09 10.49 -38.16
N TYR A 314 -1.24 11.36 -39.14
CA TYR A 314 -1.50 10.98 -40.52
C TYR A 314 -0.20 11.08 -41.31
N GLU A 315 0.05 10.12 -42.19
CA GLU A 315 1.20 10.11 -43.08
C GLU A 315 0.69 9.87 -44.49
N ALA A 316 1.19 10.65 -45.45
CA ALA A 316 0.87 10.45 -46.85
C ALA A 316 1.49 9.14 -47.35
N VAL A 317 0.72 8.38 -48.15
CA VAL A 317 1.17 7.08 -48.68
C VAL A 317 2.03 7.26 -49.94
N ASP A 318 1.59 8.11 -50.86
CA ASP A 318 2.22 8.26 -52.18
C ASP A 318 2.73 9.69 -52.43
N ASN A 319 1.90 10.71 -52.17
CA ASN A 319 2.24 12.10 -52.41
C ASN A 319 2.31 12.89 -51.08
N PRO A 320 3.48 13.46 -50.72
CA PRO A 320 3.67 14.19 -49.45
C PRO A 320 2.67 15.32 -49.20
N ASP A 321 2.11 15.90 -50.25
CA ASP A 321 1.15 17.02 -50.16
C ASP A 321 -0.28 16.56 -49.81
N ASP A 322 -0.56 15.25 -49.81
CA ASP A 322 -1.90 14.71 -49.53
C ASP A 322 -2.29 14.81 -48.05
N VAL A 323 -1.32 15.06 -47.17
CA VAL A 323 -1.51 15.16 -45.72
C VAL A 323 -0.70 16.34 -45.19
N VAL A 324 -1.38 17.36 -44.67
CA VAL A 324 -0.76 18.59 -44.15
C VAL A 324 -1.30 18.86 -42.75
N GLN A 325 -0.41 19.24 -41.83
CA GLN A 325 -0.78 19.64 -40.48
C GLN A 325 -0.72 21.18 -40.38
N ASP A 326 -1.76 21.80 -39.83
CA ASP A 326 -1.78 23.24 -39.60
C ASP A 326 -0.96 23.67 -38.37
N GLU A 327 -0.85 24.98 -38.16
CA GLU A 327 -0.08 25.57 -37.05
C GLU A 327 -0.64 25.20 -35.65
N ASN A 328 -1.89 24.74 -35.59
CA ASN A 328 -2.55 24.30 -34.35
C ASN A 328 -2.44 22.78 -34.14
N GLY A 329 -1.73 22.07 -35.02
CA GLY A 329 -1.54 20.63 -34.93
C GLY A 329 -2.72 19.81 -35.46
N VAL A 330 -3.66 20.42 -36.18
CA VAL A 330 -4.80 19.75 -36.84
C VAL A 330 -4.36 19.24 -38.21
N TRP A 331 -4.62 17.96 -38.48
CA TRP A 331 -4.38 17.31 -39.77
C TRP A 331 -5.62 17.37 -40.68
#